data_AF-A0A0F3NA91-F1
#
_entry.id   AF-A0A0F3NA91-F1
#
_cell.length_a   1.000
_cell.length_b   1.000
_cell.length_c   1.000
_cell.angle_alpha   90.00
_cell.angle_beta   90.00
_cell.angle_gamma   90.00
#
_symmetry.space_group_name_H-M   'P 1'
#
loop_
_entity.id
_entity.type
_entity.pdbx_description
1 polymer ?
#
loop_
_entity_poly.entity_id
_entity_poly.type
_entity_poly.pdbx_seq_one_letter_code
_entity_poly.pdbx_strand_id
1 'polypeptide(L)'
;MGCIPTKALLKSAQLYKKILSASSFGIKITGDVEVDIQSIVAHSRDAVAKLSCGVSMLMKKNGVKVYEGCARIAGKGEVHVDNDGVKSALSAKHIILATGGRPRIATNLDTKLLWSSKDAMLPETLPKSLLIIGSGAIGIEFASFYSTLGSKVTIVEMQDRILPLEDRDISLSMHEILKNQGVDIFTACSVMDLVQSASSITAQIVNSSTKDTVTSSFERVICAIGILPNSGNLGLEDTKVQLDKGALSSQTVCVKHQSPEYTPSEM
;
A
#
# COMPACT_ATOMS: atom_id res chain seq x y z
N MET A 1 0.85 -6.16 -3.89
CA MET A 1 -0.36 -5.34 -4.11
C MET A 1 0.04 -3.89 -3.91
N GLY A 2 -0.10 -3.06 -4.94
CA GLY A 2 0.55 -1.74 -4.98
C GLY A 2 0.05 -0.90 -6.16
N CYS A 3 0.95 -0.32 -6.95
CA CYS A 3 0.60 0.66 -7.98
C CYS A 3 -0.36 0.12 -9.05
N ILE A 4 0.01 -0.94 -9.77
CA ILE A 4 -0.77 -1.51 -10.88
C ILE A 4 -2.25 -1.73 -10.52
N PRO A 5 -2.59 -2.51 -9.48
CA PRO A 5 -3.98 -2.77 -9.17
C PRO A 5 -4.76 -1.51 -8.79
N THR A 6 -4.15 -0.61 -8.01
CA THR A 6 -4.80 0.66 -7.60
C THR A 6 -5.03 1.58 -8.80
N LYS A 7 -4.07 1.68 -9.73
CA LYS A 7 -4.23 2.46 -10.95
C LYS A 7 -5.28 1.88 -11.90
N ALA A 8 -5.42 0.57 -11.97
CA ALA A 8 -6.51 -0.05 -12.74
C ALA A 8 -7.89 0.28 -12.14
N LEU A 9 -8.03 0.26 -10.81
CA LEU A 9 -9.25 0.67 -10.12
C LEU A 9 -9.58 2.15 -10.35
N LEU A 10 -8.59 3.02 -10.15
CA LEU A 10 -8.71 4.46 -10.40
C LEU A 10 -9.05 4.77 -11.86
N LYS A 11 -8.57 3.96 -12.81
CA LYS A 11 -8.93 4.13 -14.22
C LYS A 11 -10.41 3.89 -14.47
N SER A 12 -10.99 2.87 -13.85
CA SER A 12 -12.44 2.59 -13.92
C SER A 12 -13.24 3.73 -13.28
N ALA A 13 -12.84 4.21 -12.09
CA ALA A 13 -13.49 5.35 -11.45
C ALA A 13 -13.37 6.64 -12.28
N GLN A 14 -12.21 6.89 -12.91
CA GLN A 14 -12.02 8.02 -13.82
C GLN A 14 -12.97 7.93 -15.02
N LEU A 15 -13.14 6.73 -15.61
CA LEU A 15 -14.08 6.52 -16.71
C LEU A 15 -15.51 6.80 -16.26
N TYR A 16 -15.92 6.25 -15.11
CA TYR A 16 -17.24 6.51 -14.53
C TYR A 16 -17.50 8.01 -14.36
N LYS A 17 -16.57 8.75 -13.75
CA LYS A 17 -16.67 10.21 -13.60
C LYS A 17 -16.82 10.95 -14.93
N LYS A 18 -16.10 10.52 -15.98
CA LYS A 18 -16.22 11.08 -17.34
C LYS A 18 -17.59 10.82 -17.95
N ILE A 19 -18.12 9.60 -17.77
CA ILE A 19 -19.46 9.23 -18.23
C ILE A 19 -20.51 10.12 -17.56
N LEU A 20 -20.44 10.29 -16.24
CA LEU A 20 -21.36 11.18 -15.51
C LEU A 20 -21.28 12.64 -15.98
N SER A 21 -20.11 13.07 -16.45
CA SER A 21 -19.88 14.43 -16.96
C SER A 21 -20.09 14.57 -18.47
N ALA A 22 -20.53 13.52 -19.16
CA ALA A 22 -20.54 13.45 -20.62
C ALA A 22 -21.47 14.50 -21.28
N SER A 23 -22.51 14.95 -20.57
CA SER A 23 -23.43 16.00 -21.02
C SER A 23 -22.73 17.33 -21.30
N SER A 24 -21.69 17.66 -20.54
CA SER A 24 -20.86 18.87 -20.77
C SER A 24 -20.09 18.83 -22.09
N PHE A 25 -19.92 17.63 -22.65
CA PHE A 25 -19.31 17.40 -23.97
C PHE A 25 -20.36 17.18 -25.07
N GLY A 26 -21.65 17.45 -24.80
CA GLY A 26 -22.74 17.28 -25.76
C GLY A 26 -23.21 15.83 -25.93
N ILE A 27 -22.74 14.89 -25.10
CA ILE A 27 -23.14 13.48 -25.16
C ILE A 27 -24.28 13.25 -24.16
N LYS A 28 -25.45 12.83 -24.65
CA LYS A 28 -26.60 12.52 -23.80
C LYS A 28 -26.66 11.02 -23.51
N ILE A 29 -26.81 10.68 -22.23
CA ILE A 29 -27.03 9.31 -21.75
C ILE A 29 -28.49 9.22 -21.34
N THR A 30 -29.23 8.25 -21.89
CA THR A 30 -30.70 8.14 -21.74
C THR A 30 -31.13 7.17 -20.64
N GLY A 31 -30.19 6.64 -19.84
CA GLY A 31 -30.46 5.70 -18.76
C GLY A 31 -29.44 5.82 -17.62
N ASP A 32 -29.66 5.05 -16.56
CA ASP A 32 -28.79 5.06 -15.39
C ASP A 32 -27.44 4.40 -15.67
N VAL A 33 -26.39 4.94 -15.07
CA VAL A 33 -25.03 4.42 -15.14
C VAL A 33 -24.70 3.78 -13.81
N GLU A 34 -24.82 2.46 -13.76
CA GLU A 34 -24.56 1.69 -12.55
C GLU A 34 -23.10 1.24 -12.44
N VAL A 35 -22.64 1.08 -11.20
CA VAL A 35 -21.29 0.61 -10.88
C VAL A 35 -21.36 -0.83 -10.42
N ASP A 36 -20.76 -1.73 -11.20
CA ASP A 36 -20.46 -3.09 -10.76
C ASP A 36 -19.03 -3.15 -10.20
N ILE A 37 -18.93 -3.12 -8.87
CA ILE A 37 -17.64 -3.16 -8.18
C ILE A 37 -16.89 -4.48 -8.41
N GLN A 38 -17.59 -5.60 -8.55
CA GLN A 38 -16.96 -6.91 -8.76
C GLN A 38 -16.28 -6.95 -10.13
N SER A 39 -16.95 -6.44 -11.17
CA SER A 39 -16.37 -6.30 -12.51
C SER A 39 -15.18 -5.34 -12.53
N ILE A 40 -15.23 -4.23 -11.77
CA ILE A 40 -14.10 -3.30 -11.62
C ILE A 40 -12.89 -3.99 -10.96
N VAL A 41 -13.13 -4.76 -9.90
CA VAL A 41 -12.08 -5.53 -9.22
C VAL A 41 -11.50 -6.60 -10.14
N ALA A 42 -12.34 -7.33 -10.88
CA ALA A 42 -11.91 -8.34 -11.85
C ALA A 42 -11.01 -7.74 -12.94
N HIS A 43 -11.41 -6.61 -13.53
CA HIS A 43 -10.57 -5.87 -14.48
C HIS A 43 -9.20 -5.50 -13.89
N SER A 44 -9.15 -5.06 -12.63
CA SER A 44 -7.89 -4.80 -11.92
C SER A 44 -7.05 -6.07 -11.75
N ARG A 45 -7.67 -7.22 -11.44
CA ARG A 45 -6.98 -8.52 -11.33
C ARG A 45 -6.39 -8.98 -12.65
N ASP A 46 -7.14 -8.85 -13.74
CA ASP A 46 -6.68 -9.23 -15.07
C ASP A 46 -5.47 -8.41 -15.52
N ALA A 47 -5.47 -7.10 -15.22
CA ALA A 47 -4.33 -6.24 -15.50
C ALA A 47 -3.08 -6.71 -14.74
N VAL A 48 -3.23 -7.08 -13.45
CA VAL A 48 -2.13 -7.63 -12.64
C VAL A 48 -1.65 -8.97 -13.21
N ALA A 49 -2.56 -9.89 -13.54
CA ALA A 49 -2.22 -11.21 -14.05
C ALA A 49 -1.41 -11.14 -15.35
N LYS A 50 -1.83 -10.28 -16.30
CA LYS A 50 -1.12 -10.04 -17.56
C LYS A 50 0.31 -9.55 -17.32
N LEU A 51 0.49 -8.57 -16.43
CA LEU A 51 1.79 -8.00 -16.13
C LEU A 51 2.70 -8.98 -15.38
N SER A 52 2.17 -9.71 -14.40
CA SER A 52 2.92 -10.76 -13.70
C SER A 52 3.39 -11.85 -14.67
N CYS A 53 2.53 -12.28 -15.60
CA CYS A 53 2.90 -13.24 -16.63
C CYS A 53 4.02 -12.70 -17.54
N GLY A 54 3.96 -11.42 -17.91
CA GLY A 54 5.02 -10.72 -18.63
C GLY A 54 6.37 -10.76 -17.91
N VAL A 55 6.39 -10.51 -16.59
CA VAL A 55 7.61 -10.62 -15.78
C VAL A 55 8.15 -12.04 -15.78
N SER A 56 7.31 -13.06 -15.58
CA SER A 56 7.74 -14.46 -15.62
C SER A 56 8.34 -14.85 -16.97
N MET A 57 7.74 -14.38 -18.08
CA MET A 57 8.29 -14.57 -19.42
C MET A 57 9.66 -13.90 -19.59
N LEU A 58 9.83 -12.68 -19.07
CA LEU A 58 11.11 -11.97 -19.11
C LEU A 58 12.19 -12.69 -18.31
N MET A 59 11.88 -13.22 -17.12
CA MET A 59 12.84 -14.00 -16.32
C MET A 59 13.32 -15.22 -17.10
N LYS A 60 12.39 -15.99 -17.69
CA LYS A 60 12.72 -17.16 -18.51
C LYS A 60 13.53 -16.78 -19.76
N LYS A 61 13.12 -15.74 -20.49
CA LYS A 61 13.80 -15.26 -21.70
C LYS A 61 15.27 -14.87 -21.45
N ASN A 62 15.55 -14.32 -20.27
CA ASN A 62 16.89 -13.89 -19.88
C ASN A 62 17.67 -14.97 -19.09
N GLY A 63 17.16 -16.21 -19.01
CA GLY A 63 17.84 -17.31 -18.31
C GLY A 63 17.93 -17.13 -16.79
N VAL A 64 17.09 -16.27 -16.20
CA VAL A 64 17.06 -16.05 -14.76
C VAL A 64 16.32 -17.21 -14.10
N LYS A 65 17.02 -17.93 -13.21
CA LYS A 65 16.40 -18.97 -12.38
C LYS A 65 15.61 -18.33 -11.25
N VAL A 66 14.36 -18.75 -11.10
CA VAL A 66 13.46 -18.29 -10.04
C VAL A 66 13.29 -19.41 -9.02
N TYR A 67 13.50 -19.08 -7.75
CA TYR A 67 13.29 -19.98 -6.62
C TYR A 67 12.15 -19.41 -5.79
N GLU A 68 11.08 -20.19 -5.61
CA GLU A 68 9.94 -19.82 -4.77
C GLU A 68 10.24 -20.22 -3.33
N GLY A 69 9.93 -19.33 -2.37
CA GLY A 69 10.12 -19.57 -0.94
C GLY A 69 10.60 -18.33 -0.18
N CYS A 70 10.69 -18.47 1.14
CA CYS A 70 11.27 -17.46 2.03
C CYS A 70 12.80 -17.62 2.08
N ALA A 71 13.52 -16.56 1.72
CA ALA A 71 14.97 -16.56 1.67
C ALA A 71 15.59 -15.85 2.89
N ARG A 72 16.66 -16.43 3.43
CA ARG A 72 17.51 -15.84 4.48
C ARG A 72 18.98 -15.94 4.10
N ILE A 73 19.76 -14.92 4.40
CA ILE A 73 21.22 -14.97 4.29
C ILE A 73 21.74 -15.94 5.34
N ALA A 74 22.67 -16.82 4.94
CA ALA A 74 23.30 -17.81 5.81
C ALA A 74 24.80 -17.53 6.04
N GLY A 75 25.27 -16.34 5.62
CA GLY A 75 26.67 -15.95 5.67
C GLY A 75 27.48 -16.51 4.50
N LYS A 76 28.73 -16.05 4.34
CA LYS A 76 29.70 -16.56 3.34
C LYS A 76 29.16 -16.64 1.90
N GLY A 77 28.22 -15.78 1.51
CA GLY A 77 27.64 -15.79 0.15
C GLY A 77 26.57 -16.87 -0.07
N GLU A 78 26.08 -17.49 1.00
CA GLU A 78 24.99 -18.47 0.94
C GLU A 78 23.64 -17.85 1.32
N VAL A 79 22.60 -18.34 0.66
CA VAL A 79 21.19 -18.01 0.89
C VAL A 79 20.43 -19.31 1.05
N HIS A 80 19.73 -19.46 2.17
CA HIS A 80 18.79 -20.56 2.37
C HIS A 80 17.39 -20.13 1.93
N VAL A 81 16.76 -20.95 1.10
CA VAL A 81 15.38 -20.77 0.66
C VAL A 81 14.54 -21.90 1.24
N ASP A 82 13.49 -21.52 1.97
CA ASP A 82 12.49 -22.44 2.53
C ASP A 82 11.18 -22.28 1.76
N ASN A 83 10.74 -23.35 1.10
CA ASN A 83 9.46 -23.43 0.43
C ASN A 83 8.59 -24.47 1.13
N ASP A 84 7.78 -24.04 2.09
CA ASP A 84 6.88 -24.89 2.87
C ASP A 84 7.59 -26.12 3.50
N GLY A 85 8.78 -25.91 4.07
CA GLY A 85 9.61 -26.93 4.70
C GLY A 85 10.63 -27.58 3.78
N VAL A 86 10.52 -27.39 2.46
CA VAL A 86 11.53 -27.82 1.50
C VAL A 86 12.66 -26.81 1.47
N LYS A 87 13.81 -27.19 2.04
CA LYS A 87 14.98 -26.32 2.17
C LYS A 87 15.95 -26.52 1.02
N SER A 88 16.43 -25.41 0.47
CA SER A 88 17.50 -25.37 -0.52
C SER A 88 18.54 -24.33 -0.13
N ALA A 89 19.80 -24.59 -0.50
CA ALA A 89 20.91 -23.66 -0.30
C ALA A 89 21.42 -23.20 -1.66
N LEU A 90 21.61 -21.89 -1.79
CA LEU A 90 22.12 -21.24 -2.99
C LEU A 90 23.39 -20.48 -2.64
N SER A 91 24.40 -20.56 -3.50
CA SER A 91 25.63 -19.78 -3.36
C SER A 91 25.70 -18.69 -4.43
N ALA A 92 26.06 -17.47 -4.03
CA ALA A 92 26.20 -16.33 -4.91
C ALA A 92 27.40 -15.47 -4.52
N LYS A 93 28.09 -14.90 -5.52
CA LYS A 93 29.17 -13.92 -5.30
C LYS A 93 28.65 -12.58 -4.77
N HIS A 94 27.43 -12.22 -5.19
CA HIS A 94 26.75 -10.98 -4.85
C HIS A 94 25.31 -11.28 -4.51
N ILE A 95 24.81 -10.66 -3.43
CA ILE A 95 23.43 -10.77 -2.97
C ILE A 95 22.83 -9.36 -2.96
N ILE A 96 21.70 -9.19 -3.65
CA ILE A 96 20.92 -7.95 -3.68
C ILE A 96 19.66 -8.17 -2.85
N LEU A 97 19.45 -7.32 -1.84
CA LEU A 97 18.25 -7.36 -1.00
C LEU A 97 17.18 -6.43 -1.59
N ALA A 98 16.06 -7.01 -2.01
CA ALA A 98 14.94 -6.31 -2.62
C ALA A 98 13.58 -6.70 -1.99
N THR A 99 13.54 -6.76 -0.65
CA THR A 99 12.42 -7.31 0.14
C THR A 99 11.21 -6.37 0.30
N GLY A 100 11.33 -5.12 -0.18
CA GLY A 100 10.26 -4.13 -0.19
C GLY A 100 9.82 -3.69 1.20
N GLY A 101 8.52 -3.38 1.33
CA GLY A 101 7.91 -2.94 2.58
C GLY A 101 6.48 -3.45 2.76
N ARG A 102 5.92 -3.20 3.94
CA ARG A 102 4.56 -3.59 4.32
C ARG A 102 3.81 -2.40 4.93
N PRO A 103 2.47 -2.33 4.83
CA PRO A 103 1.70 -1.25 5.47
C PRO A 103 1.97 -1.16 6.97
N ARG A 104 2.05 0.06 7.50
CA ARG A 104 2.08 0.31 8.94
C ARG A 104 0.65 0.24 9.50
N ILE A 105 0.48 -0.51 10.59
CA ILE A 105 -0.78 -0.63 11.32
C ILE A 105 -0.61 0.08 12.66
N ALA A 106 -1.50 1.02 12.99
CA ALA A 106 -1.46 1.79 14.25
C ALA A 106 -2.45 1.31 15.32
N THR A 107 -3.11 0.18 15.10
CA THR A 107 -4.09 -0.38 16.03
C THR A 107 -3.89 -1.88 16.18
N ASN A 108 -4.22 -2.40 17.36
CA ASN A 108 -4.24 -3.84 17.64
C ASN A 108 -5.61 -4.47 17.32
N LEU A 109 -6.55 -3.70 16.75
CA LEU A 109 -7.87 -4.21 16.40
C LEU A 109 -7.76 -5.21 15.23
N ASP A 110 -8.00 -6.48 15.52
CA ASP A 110 -8.04 -7.56 14.53
C ASP A 110 -9.48 -7.80 14.06
N THR A 111 -9.84 -7.24 12.91
CA THR A 111 -11.18 -7.36 12.35
C THR A 111 -11.19 -7.20 10.84
N LYS A 112 -12.12 -7.90 10.17
CA LYS A 112 -12.36 -7.77 8.72
C LYS A 112 -12.91 -6.41 8.29
N LEU A 113 -13.38 -5.61 9.25
CA LEU A 113 -13.87 -4.25 9.00
C LEU A 113 -12.72 -3.23 8.87
N LEU A 114 -11.53 -3.60 9.37
CA LEU A 114 -10.30 -2.84 9.22
C LEU A 114 -9.54 -3.38 8.01
N TRP A 115 -9.43 -2.55 6.98
CA TRP A 115 -8.80 -2.90 5.72
C TRP A 115 -7.34 -2.44 5.68
N SER A 116 -6.48 -3.38 5.28
CA SER A 116 -5.19 -3.03 4.69
C SER A 116 -5.41 -2.46 3.28
N SER A 117 -4.37 -1.87 2.69
CA SER A 117 -4.42 -1.47 1.27
C SER A 117 -4.75 -2.65 0.34
N LYS A 118 -4.41 -3.89 0.71
CA LYS A 118 -4.74 -5.08 -0.09
C LYS A 118 -6.25 -5.32 -0.10
N ASP A 119 -6.89 -5.24 1.06
CA ASP A 119 -8.33 -5.49 1.22
C ASP A 119 -9.14 -4.39 0.54
N ALA A 120 -8.68 -3.14 0.65
CA ALA A 120 -9.27 -1.98 -0.04
C ALA A 120 -9.18 -2.04 -1.58
N MET A 121 -8.41 -2.97 -2.15
CA MET A 121 -8.39 -3.21 -3.61
C MET A 121 -9.28 -4.36 -4.05
N LEU A 122 -9.87 -5.10 -3.10
CA LEU A 122 -10.68 -6.29 -3.34
C LEU A 122 -12.05 -6.21 -2.64
N PRO A 123 -12.76 -5.05 -2.65
CA PRO A 123 -14.07 -4.98 -2.02
C PRO A 123 -15.08 -5.86 -2.77
N GLU A 124 -15.85 -6.67 -2.03
CA GLU A 124 -16.99 -7.42 -2.58
C GLU A 124 -18.18 -6.51 -2.85
N THR A 125 -18.36 -5.48 -2.02
CA THR A 125 -19.40 -4.45 -2.10
C THR A 125 -18.79 -3.08 -1.79
N LEU A 126 -19.42 -2.01 -2.30
CA LEU A 126 -19.06 -0.65 -1.92
C LEU A 126 -19.53 -0.38 -0.48
N PRO A 127 -18.64 0.05 0.43
CA PRO A 127 -19.05 0.44 1.77
C PRO A 127 -19.88 1.73 1.71
N LYS A 128 -20.93 1.82 2.51
CA LYS A 128 -21.73 3.05 2.63
C LYS A 128 -20.93 4.18 3.26
N SER A 129 -20.07 3.83 4.22
CA SER A 129 -19.17 4.77 4.90
C SER A 129 -17.78 4.20 5.08
N LEU A 130 -16.77 5.02 4.79
CA LEU A 130 -15.36 4.65 4.80
C LEU A 130 -14.53 5.70 5.53
N LEU A 131 -13.83 5.29 6.58
CA LEU A 131 -12.80 6.10 7.24
C LEU A 131 -11.43 5.77 6.65
N ILE A 132 -10.63 6.79 6.34
CA ILE A 132 -9.24 6.65 5.92
C ILE A 132 -8.36 7.38 6.92
N ILE A 133 -7.49 6.63 7.60
CA ILE A 133 -6.53 7.16 8.58
C ILE A 133 -5.20 7.37 7.85
N GLY A 134 -4.79 8.62 7.67
CA GLY A 134 -3.61 9.03 6.92
C GLY A 134 -3.94 9.45 5.48
N SER A 135 -3.44 10.62 5.11
CA SER A 135 -3.74 11.30 3.83
C SER A 135 -2.55 11.38 2.88
N GLY A 136 -1.61 10.44 3.00
CA GLY A 136 -0.58 10.23 1.99
C GLY A 136 -1.16 9.74 0.66
N ALA A 137 -0.32 9.56 -0.35
CA ALA A 137 -0.76 9.16 -1.70
C ALA A 137 -1.73 7.98 -1.71
N ILE A 138 -1.46 6.92 -0.92
CA ILE A 138 -2.34 5.76 -0.79
C ILE A 138 -3.74 6.14 -0.28
N GLY A 139 -3.81 6.94 0.79
CA GLY A 139 -5.07 7.39 1.37
C GLY A 139 -5.88 8.24 0.39
N ILE A 140 -5.24 9.16 -0.32
CA ILE A 140 -5.88 10.01 -1.33
C ILE A 140 -6.37 9.22 -2.53
N GLU A 141 -5.61 8.23 -2.99
CA GLU A 141 -6.03 7.33 -4.07
C GLU A 141 -7.30 6.56 -3.71
N PHE A 142 -7.36 5.98 -2.51
CA PHE A 142 -8.58 5.29 -2.06
C PHE A 142 -9.73 6.26 -1.80
N ALA A 143 -9.46 7.45 -1.23
CA ALA A 143 -10.48 8.46 -1.03
C ALA A 143 -11.14 8.84 -2.36
N SER A 144 -10.32 9.13 -3.38
CA SER A 144 -10.79 9.47 -4.72
C SER A 144 -11.55 8.32 -5.37
N PHE A 145 -11.07 7.08 -5.25
CA PHE A 145 -11.72 5.90 -5.81
C PHE A 145 -13.11 5.68 -5.19
N TYR A 146 -13.18 5.54 -3.86
CA TYR A 146 -14.43 5.20 -3.18
C TYR A 146 -15.46 6.34 -3.21
N SER A 147 -15.06 7.60 -3.06
CA SER A 147 -15.99 8.73 -3.16
C SER A 147 -16.57 8.88 -4.56
N THR A 148 -15.75 8.66 -5.60
CA THR A 148 -16.21 8.69 -7.00
C THR A 148 -17.26 7.62 -7.29
N LEU A 149 -17.20 6.47 -6.60
CA LEU A 149 -18.17 5.39 -6.75
C LEU A 149 -19.35 5.49 -5.75
N GLY A 150 -19.42 6.54 -4.93
CA GLY A 150 -20.58 6.86 -4.09
C GLY A 150 -20.47 6.51 -2.61
N SER A 151 -19.33 6.00 -2.13
CA SER A 151 -19.09 5.82 -0.69
C SER A 151 -18.97 7.18 0.01
N LYS A 152 -19.56 7.32 1.21
CA LYS A 152 -19.28 8.47 2.08
C LYS A 152 -17.88 8.30 2.70
N VAL A 153 -16.92 9.10 2.26
CA VAL A 153 -15.52 9.00 2.71
C VAL A 153 -15.19 10.10 3.71
N THR A 154 -14.52 9.70 4.80
CA THR A 154 -13.90 10.62 5.76
C THR A 154 -12.39 10.35 5.84
N ILE A 155 -11.58 11.40 5.73
CA ILE A 155 -10.12 11.35 5.91
C ILE A 155 -9.77 11.96 7.25
N VAL A 156 -8.90 11.29 8.02
CA VAL A 156 -8.27 11.85 9.22
C VAL A 156 -6.76 11.91 9.02
N GLU A 157 -6.19 13.09 9.16
CA GLU A 157 -4.77 13.37 9.04
C GLU A 157 -4.25 14.10 10.28
N MET A 158 -3.13 13.61 10.83
CA MET A 158 -2.50 14.18 12.01
C MET A 158 -1.80 15.50 11.72
N GLN A 159 -1.30 15.68 10.50
CA GLN A 159 -0.72 16.93 10.04
C GLN A 159 -1.80 17.98 9.74
N ASP A 160 -1.41 19.25 9.66
CA ASP A 160 -2.31 20.39 9.42
C ASP A 160 -2.91 20.41 8.00
N ARG A 161 -2.36 19.62 7.08
CA ARG A 161 -2.79 19.50 5.67
C ARG A 161 -2.72 18.06 5.16
N ILE A 162 -3.51 17.77 4.13
CA ILE A 162 -3.40 16.51 3.38
C ILE A 162 -2.16 16.51 2.50
N LEU A 163 -1.67 15.32 2.11
CA LEU A 163 -0.43 15.18 1.33
C LEU A 163 0.74 16.00 1.93
N PRO A 164 1.06 15.84 3.23
CA PRO A 164 1.96 16.76 3.94
C PRO A 164 3.41 16.75 3.43
N LEU A 165 3.79 15.74 2.65
CA LEU A 165 5.11 15.63 2.01
C LEU A 165 5.17 16.32 0.64
N GLU A 166 4.04 16.68 0.06
CA GLU A 166 3.96 17.37 -1.23
C GLU A 166 4.03 18.89 -1.04
N ASP A 167 4.14 19.61 -2.16
CA ASP A 167 4.06 21.07 -2.17
C ASP A 167 2.72 21.58 -1.60
N ARG A 168 2.75 22.74 -0.95
CA ARG A 168 1.59 23.33 -0.27
C ARG A 168 0.43 23.61 -1.22
N ASP A 169 0.71 24.12 -2.41
CA ASP A 169 -0.32 24.49 -3.38
C ASP A 169 -1.00 23.24 -3.95
N ILE A 170 -0.25 22.15 -4.08
CA ILE A 170 -0.79 20.84 -4.47
C ILE A 170 -1.71 20.28 -3.37
N SER A 171 -1.30 20.35 -2.10
CA SER A 171 -2.15 19.94 -0.97
C SER A 171 -3.47 20.71 -0.93
N LEU A 172 -3.42 22.04 -1.08
CA LEU A 172 -4.60 22.91 -1.07
C LEU A 172 -5.53 22.61 -2.24
N SER A 173 -4.98 22.49 -3.45
CA SER A 173 -5.75 22.17 -4.65
C SER A 173 -6.44 20.81 -4.52
N MET A 174 -5.73 19.79 -4.02
CA MET A 174 -6.31 18.47 -3.80
C MET A 174 -7.39 18.48 -2.71
N HIS A 175 -7.22 19.27 -1.65
CA HIS A 175 -8.20 19.40 -0.58
C HIS A 175 -9.53 19.89 -1.14
N GLU A 176 -9.51 20.98 -1.91
CA GLU A 176 -10.71 21.55 -2.53
C GLU A 176 -11.37 20.57 -3.51
N ILE A 177 -10.58 19.84 -4.31
CA ILE A 177 -11.11 18.82 -5.22
C ILE A 177 -11.87 17.73 -4.44
N LEU A 178 -11.28 17.18 -3.38
CA LEU A 178 -11.89 16.10 -2.60
C LEU A 178 -13.12 16.59 -1.82
N LYS A 179 -13.07 17.79 -1.26
CA LYS A 179 -14.21 18.41 -0.58
C LYS A 179 -15.39 18.62 -1.54
N ASN A 180 -15.13 19.09 -2.76
CA ASN A 180 -16.14 19.21 -3.82
C ASN A 180 -16.68 17.84 -4.29
N GLN A 181 -15.95 16.75 -4.04
CA GLN A 181 -16.42 15.38 -4.24
C GLN A 181 -17.18 14.81 -3.02
N GLY A 182 -17.44 15.61 -1.99
CA GLY A 182 -18.17 15.20 -0.80
C GLY A 182 -17.34 14.40 0.21
N VAL A 183 -16.02 14.48 0.16
CA VAL A 183 -15.13 13.87 1.16
C VAL A 183 -15.03 14.78 2.38
N ASP A 184 -15.31 14.24 3.55
CA ASP A 184 -15.09 14.91 4.84
C ASP A 184 -13.60 14.82 5.20
N ILE A 185 -12.94 15.94 5.52
CA ILE A 185 -11.49 15.98 5.79
C ILE A 185 -11.23 16.60 7.16
N PHE A 186 -10.60 15.84 8.05
CA PHE A 186 -10.16 16.27 9.36
C PHE A 186 -8.62 16.31 9.40
N THR A 187 -8.03 17.49 9.34
CA THR A 187 -6.59 17.70 9.54
C THR A 187 -6.29 18.13 10.99
N ALA A 188 -5.02 18.04 11.38
CA ALA A 188 -4.57 18.20 12.76
C ALA A 188 -5.30 17.27 13.75
N CYS A 189 -5.83 16.15 13.26
CA CYS A 189 -6.69 15.23 14.00
C CYS A 189 -6.08 13.84 14.06
N SER A 190 -6.28 13.16 15.18
CA SER A 190 -5.86 11.78 15.38
C SER A 190 -7.04 10.89 15.74
N VAL A 191 -7.00 9.64 15.31
CA VAL A 191 -7.95 8.62 15.77
C VAL A 191 -7.38 7.98 17.03
N MET A 192 -8.07 8.11 18.16
CA MET A 192 -7.61 7.60 19.46
C MET A 192 -8.14 6.19 19.72
N ASP A 193 -9.46 6.00 19.56
CA ASP A 193 -10.13 4.73 19.80
C ASP A 193 -10.87 4.23 18.58
N LEU A 194 -10.73 2.93 18.30
CA LEU A 194 -11.50 2.19 17.31
C LEU A 194 -12.24 1.06 18.01
N VAL A 195 -13.56 1.19 18.11
CA VAL A 195 -14.42 0.20 18.77
C VAL A 195 -15.24 -0.52 17.72
N GLN A 196 -15.00 -1.82 17.57
CA GLN A 196 -15.76 -2.66 16.66
C GLN A 196 -17.17 -2.91 17.19
N SER A 197 -18.15 -2.80 16.31
CA SER A 197 -19.51 -3.32 16.43
C SER A 197 -19.74 -4.45 15.42
N ALA A 198 -20.95 -4.99 15.33
CA ALA A 198 -21.25 -6.14 14.45
C ALA A 198 -20.94 -5.88 12.96
N SER A 199 -21.24 -4.68 12.45
CA SER A 199 -21.10 -4.33 11.02
C SER A 199 -20.35 -3.01 10.77
N SER A 200 -19.83 -2.38 11.81
CA SER A 200 -19.15 -1.09 11.74
C SER A 200 -18.03 -0.96 12.76
N ILE A 201 -17.17 0.03 12.58
CA ILE A 201 -16.18 0.48 13.55
C ILE A 201 -16.53 1.92 13.91
N THR A 202 -16.67 2.18 15.22
CA THR A 202 -16.82 3.54 15.74
C THR A 202 -15.44 4.10 16.04
N ALA A 203 -15.13 5.25 15.45
CA ALA A 203 -13.87 5.95 15.63
C ALA A 203 -14.07 7.23 16.44
N GLN A 204 -13.18 7.46 17.41
CA GLN A 204 -13.06 8.74 18.10
C GLN A 204 -11.97 9.58 17.43
N ILE A 205 -12.36 10.70 16.82
CA ILE A 205 -11.48 11.64 16.13
C ILE A 205 -11.26 12.83 17.04
N VAL A 206 -10.01 13.10 17.40
CA VAL A 206 -9.63 14.16 18.34
C VAL A 206 -8.76 15.18 17.63
N ASN A 207 -9.13 16.46 17.71
CA ASN A 207 -8.29 17.55 17.25
C ASN A 207 -7.11 17.76 18.22
N SER A 208 -5.90 17.74 17.70
CA SER A 208 -4.67 17.80 18.49
C SER A 208 -4.54 19.13 19.25
N SER A 209 -5.04 20.22 18.67
CA SER A 209 -4.92 21.59 19.18
C SER A 209 -6.08 21.98 20.09
N THR A 210 -7.33 21.79 19.64
CA THR A 210 -8.51 22.23 20.40
C THR A 210 -8.97 21.21 21.44
N LYS A 211 -8.54 19.95 21.31
CA LYS A 211 -9.05 18.79 22.06
C LYS A 211 -10.52 18.46 21.80
N ASP A 212 -11.14 19.11 20.79
CA ASP A 212 -12.47 18.75 20.34
C ASP A 212 -12.50 17.31 19.85
N THR A 213 -13.58 16.63 20.19
CA THR A 213 -13.74 15.21 19.90
C THR A 213 -15.02 14.99 19.09
N VAL A 214 -14.90 14.26 18.00
CA VAL A 214 -16.02 13.81 17.16
C VAL A 214 -16.01 12.29 17.12
N THR A 215 -17.16 11.68 17.40
CA THR A 215 -17.33 10.23 17.28
C THR A 215 -18.19 9.92 16.06
N SER A 216 -17.76 8.96 15.24
CA SER A 216 -18.50 8.56 14.04
C SER A 216 -18.30 7.07 13.74
N SER A 217 -19.33 6.44 13.17
CA SER A 217 -19.31 5.02 12.82
C SER A 217 -19.14 4.81 11.32
N PHE A 218 -18.27 3.86 10.97
CA PHE A 218 -17.89 3.57 9.59
C PHE A 218 -18.05 2.08 9.30
N GLU A 219 -18.59 1.72 8.13
CA GLU A 219 -18.68 0.31 7.73
C GLU A 219 -17.28 -0.29 7.52
N ARG A 220 -16.33 0.51 7.04
CA ARG A 220 -14.94 0.12 6.82
C ARG A 220 -13.97 1.21 7.23
N VAL A 221 -12.77 0.80 7.63
CA VAL A 221 -11.65 1.69 7.97
C VAL A 221 -10.41 1.26 7.20
N ILE A 222 -9.70 2.18 6.55
CA ILE A 222 -8.39 1.94 5.93
C ILE A 222 -7.31 2.62 6.76
N CYS A 223 -6.26 1.87 7.11
CA CYS A 223 -5.06 2.42 7.74
C CYS A 223 -4.00 2.71 6.67
N ALA A 224 -3.78 3.99 6.34
CA ALA A 224 -2.90 4.48 5.28
C ALA A 224 -1.79 5.42 5.82
N ILE A 225 -1.25 5.10 6.99
CA ILE A 225 -0.25 5.91 7.72
C ILE A 225 1.22 5.61 7.33
N GLY A 226 1.43 5.10 6.12
CA GLY A 226 2.75 4.80 5.57
C GLY A 226 3.15 3.32 5.58
N ILE A 227 4.41 3.07 5.23
CA ILE A 227 4.98 1.73 4.98
C ILE A 227 6.20 1.53 5.88
N LEU A 228 6.37 0.30 6.37
CA LEU A 228 7.54 -0.18 7.09
C LEU A 228 8.42 -1.02 6.16
N PRO A 229 9.75 -0.88 6.20
CA PRO A 229 10.65 -1.77 5.48
C PRO A 229 10.55 -3.23 5.94
N ASN A 230 10.69 -4.18 5.02
CA ASN A 230 10.73 -5.61 5.33
C ASN A 230 12.17 -6.07 5.56
N SER A 231 12.74 -5.72 6.72
CA SER A 231 14.12 -6.05 7.10
C SER A 231 14.24 -7.17 8.15
N GLY A 232 13.12 -7.65 8.69
CA GLY A 232 13.10 -8.72 9.69
C GLY A 232 13.37 -10.11 9.08
N ASN A 233 14.01 -10.98 9.86
CA ASN A 233 14.28 -12.40 9.53
C ASN A 233 15.05 -12.63 8.21
N LEU A 234 15.87 -11.66 7.78
CA LEU A 234 16.66 -11.78 6.55
C LEU A 234 18.04 -12.41 6.74
N GLY A 235 18.44 -12.73 7.98
CA GLY A 235 19.79 -13.25 8.27
C GLY A 235 20.87 -12.17 8.19
N LEU A 236 20.56 -10.94 8.62
CA LEU A 236 21.50 -9.81 8.54
C LEU A 236 22.51 -9.78 9.68
N GLU A 237 22.26 -10.55 10.74
CA GLU A 237 23.01 -10.53 12.01
C GLU A 237 24.50 -10.82 11.79
N ASP A 238 24.81 -11.74 10.87
CA ASP A 238 26.17 -12.15 10.52
C ASP A 238 26.74 -11.39 9.31
N THR A 239 26.15 -10.23 8.98
CA THR A 239 26.54 -9.42 7.82
C THR A 239 26.95 -8.00 8.22
N LYS A 240 27.59 -7.28 7.30
CA LYS A 240 27.93 -5.86 7.48
C LYS A 240 26.77 -4.90 7.18
N VAL A 241 25.58 -5.44 6.91
CA VAL A 241 24.39 -4.65 6.55
C VAL A 241 23.88 -3.90 7.76
N GLN A 242 23.86 -2.57 7.65
CA GLN A 242 23.31 -1.70 8.69
C GLN A 242 21.89 -1.28 8.34
N LEU A 243 21.07 -1.14 9.38
CA LEU A 243 19.72 -0.62 9.27
C LEU A 243 19.65 0.83 9.76
N ASP A 244 18.95 1.69 9.03
CA ASP A 244 18.56 3.04 9.45
C ASP A 244 17.04 3.13 9.50
N LYS A 245 16.48 3.41 10.68
CA LYS A 245 15.02 3.40 10.94
C LYS A 245 14.31 2.15 10.41
N GLY A 246 15.01 1.01 10.46
CA GLY A 246 14.55 -0.28 9.96
C GLY A 246 14.74 -0.52 8.47
N ALA A 247 15.15 0.46 7.66
CA ALA A 247 15.49 0.30 6.25
C ALA A 247 16.96 -0.08 6.07
N LEU A 248 17.31 -0.72 4.96
CA LEU A 248 18.72 -0.97 4.62
C LEU A 248 19.42 0.37 4.38
N SER A 249 20.55 0.61 5.04
CA SER A 249 21.32 1.83 4.84
C SER A 249 21.90 1.90 3.41
N SER A 250 22.00 3.11 2.86
CA SER A 250 22.50 3.35 1.49
C SER A 250 23.94 2.91 1.26
N GLN A 251 24.69 2.64 2.33
CA GLN A 251 26.08 2.17 2.28
C GLN A 251 26.20 0.64 2.12
N THR A 252 25.11 -0.14 2.20
CA THR A 252 25.18 -1.62 2.17
C THR A 252 24.19 -2.28 1.20
N VAL A 253 24.12 -1.77 -0.03
CA VAL A 253 23.21 -2.32 -1.07
C VAL A 253 23.77 -3.61 -1.71
N CYS A 254 25.04 -3.96 -1.48
CA CYS A 254 25.66 -5.17 -2.02
C CYS A 254 26.51 -5.87 -0.95
N VAL A 255 26.10 -7.08 -0.55
CA VAL A 255 26.92 -7.94 0.30
C VAL A 255 27.98 -8.57 -0.58
N LYS A 256 29.23 -8.07 -0.51
CA LYS A 256 30.38 -8.71 -1.17
C LYS A 256 30.86 -9.89 -0.33
N HIS A 257 30.99 -11.06 -0.95
CA HIS A 257 31.74 -12.18 -0.38
C HIS A 257 33.22 -11.76 -0.23
N GLN A 258 33.77 -11.81 0.98
CA GLN A 258 35.22 -11.80 1.17
C GLN A 258 35.72 -13.21 0.92
N SER A 259 36.47 -13.41 -0.15
CA SER A 259 37.36 -14.57 -0.28
C SER A 259 38.32 -14.57 0.92
N PRO A 260 38.71 -15.74 1.46
CA PRO A 260 39.82 -15.78 2.42
C PRO A 260 41.06 -15.20 1.72
N GLU A 261 41.69 -14.22 2.36
CA GLU A 261 42.96 -13.65 1.94
C GLU A 261 43.96 -14.80 1.79
N TYR A 262 44.42 -15.02 0.56
CA TYR A 262 45.53 -15.91 0.28
C TYR A 262 46.79 -15.17 0.72
N THR A 263 47.24 -15.38 1.95
CA THR A 263 48.60 -15.03 2.36
C THR A 263 49.56 -15.97 1.62
N PRO A 264 50.41 -15.48 0.71
CA PRO A 264 51.47 -16.30 0.16
C PRO A 264 52.40 -16.66 1.30
N SER A 265 52.61 -17.96 1.52
CA SER A 265 53.66 -18.47 2.39
C SER A 265 55.01 -17.95 1.91
N GLU A 266 55.73 -17.25 2.79
CA GLU A 266 57.12 -16.83 2.60
C GLU A 266 57.99 -18.05 2.31
N MET A 267 58.76 -17.99 1.21
CA MET A 267 59.98 -18.77 1.00
C MET A 267 61.16 -17.99 1.56
#